data_AF-A0A8J7PKR7-F1
#
_entry.id   AF-A0A8J7PKR7-F1
#
_cell.length_a   1.000
_cell.length_b   1.000
_cell.length_c   1.000
_cell.angle_alpha   90.00
_cell.angle_beta   90.00
_cell.angle_gamma   90.00
#
_symmetry.space_group_name_H-M   'P 1'
#
loop_
_entity.id
_entity.type
_entity.pdbx_description
1 polymer ?
#
loop_
_entity_poly.entity_id
_entity_poly.type
_entity_poly.pdbx_seq_one_letter_code
_entity_poly.pdbx_strand_id
1 'polypeptide(L)'
;MIESKIGQRVVGLFLLLVGGGLTAWSWYTAVNDGNFYRKAAALLPVVAVAGLGMLLFPIDMERLRAEHGVDRPQKLAHYPRAWKVLFVVAILAGLGNWLAISQW
;
A
#
# COMPACT_ATOMS: atom_id res chain seq x y z
N MET A 1 1.33 6.79 14.83
CA MET A 1 0.28 6.72 13.81
C MET A 1 -0.19 8.13 13.58
N ILE A 2 -0.30 8.59 12.34
CA ILE A 2 -0.66 9.98 12.07
C ILE A 2 -2.15 10.16 12.34
N GLU A 3 -2.48 11.00 13.32
CA GLU A 3 -3.87 11.19 13.75
C GLU A 3 -4.65 12.06 12.75
N SER A 4 -3.99 13.04 12.13
CA SER A 4 -4.64 13.92 11.18
C SER A 4 -4.89 13.22 9.83
N LYS A 5 -6.12 13.36 9.31
CA LYS A 5 -6.49 12.85 7.99
C LYS A 5 -5.58 13.42 6.89
N ILE A 6 -5.19 14.69 7.00
CA ILE A 6 -4.28 15.35 6.06
C ILE A 6 -2.89 14.71 6.11
N GLY A 7 -2.34 14.49 7.30
CA GLY A 7 -1.02 13.87 7.42
C GLY A 7 -1.02 12.42 6.92
N GLN A 8 -2.09 11.66 7.17
CA GLN A 8 -2.25 10.32 6.57
C GLN A 8 -2.26 10.38 5.04
N ARG A 9 -2.94 11.36 4.45
CA ARG A 9 -2.97 11.56 3.00
C ARG A 9 -1.61 11.92 2.42
N VAL A 10 -0.85 12.81 3.09
CA VAL A 10 0.50 13.18 2.65
C VAL A 10 1.43 11.98 2.67
N VAL A 11 1.41 11.17 3.73
CA VAL A 11 2.18 9.92 3.77
C VAL A 11 1.68 8.92 2.73
N GLY A 12 0.37 8.82 2.54
CA GLY A 12 -0.22 7.98 1.50
C GLY A 12 0.27 8.35 0.10
N LEU A 13 0.28 9.65 -0.22
CA LEU A 13 0.80 10.18 -1.48
C LEU A 13 2.28 9.85 -1.65
N PHE A 14 3.10 10.06 -0.60
CA PHE A 14 4.51 9.71 -0.62
C PHE A 14 4.74 8.22 -0.91
N LEU A 15 4.03 7.33 -0.20
CA LEU A 15 4.12 5.87 -0.41
C LEU A 15 3.64 5.46 -1.80
N LEU A 16 2.59 6.08 -2.32
CA LEU A 16 2.09 5.84 -3.67
C LEU A 16 3.14 6.20 -4.72
N LEU A 17 3.75 7.39 -4.61
CA LEU A 17 4.76 7.87 -5.55
C LEU A 17 6.04 7.02 -5.48
N VAL A 18 6.53 6.72 -4.29
CA VAL A 18 7.75 5.90 -4.11
C VAL A 18 7.50 4.46 -4.54
N GLY A 19 6.42 3.83 -4.07
CA GLY A 19 6.08 2.45 -4.43
C GLY A 19 5.84 2.31 -5.93
N GLY A 20 4.99 3.18 -6.50
CA GLY A 20 4.68 3.17 -7.93
C GLY A 20 5.89 3.51 -8.80
N GLY A 21 6.67 4.52 -8.43
CA GLY A 21 7.89 4.91 -9.13
C GLY A 21 8.94 3.81 -9.14
N LEU A 22 9.18 3.15 -8.00
CA LEU A 22 10.13 2.04 -7.92
C LEU A 22 9.61 0.77 -8.63
N THR A 23 8.28 0.53 -8.64
CA THR A 23 7.70 -0.54 -9.47
C THR A 23 7.93 -0.25 -10.95
N ALA A 24 7.68 0.97 -11.43
CA ALA A 24 7.94 1.38 -12.81
C ALA A 24 9.43 1.27 -13.17
N TRP A 25 10.31 1.69 -12.27
CA TRP A 25 11.75 1.53 -12.42
C TRP A 25 12.15 0.04 -12.52
N SER A 26 11.59 -0.82 -11.67
CA SER A 26 11.88 -2.27 -11.72
C SER A 26 11.48 -2.88 -13.05
N TRP A 27 10.37 -2.44 -13.64
CA TRP A 27 9.97 -2.85 -14.99
C TRP A 27 10.92 -2.34 -16.07
N TYR A 28 11.36 -1.08 -15.94
CA TYR A 28 12.36 -0.51 -16.83
C TYR A 28 13.66 -1.33 -16.82
N THR A 29 14.18 -1.72 -15.65
CA THR A 29 15.40 -2.55 -15.57
C THR A 29 15.17 -3.98 -16.04
N ALA A 30 13.99 -4.56 -15.79
CA ALA A 30 13.67 -5.89 -16.28
C ALA A 30 13.68 -5.94 -17.82
N VAL A 31 13.06 -4.95 -18.46
CA VAL A 31 12.97 -4.90 -19.93
C VAL A 31 14.30 -4.56 -20.60
N ASN A 32 15.08 -3.64 -20.03
CA ASN A 32 16.32 -3.16 -20.67
C ASN A 32 17.56 -3.95 -20.27
N ASP A 33 17.65 -4.38 -19.02
CA ASP A 33 18.86 -5.00 -18.46
C ASP A 33 18.68 -6.51 -18.20
N GLY A 34 17.48 -7.06 -18.44
CA GLY A 34 17.13 -8.46 -18.16
C GLY A 34 17.21 -8.83 -16.68
N ASN A 35 17.22 -7.83 -15.78
CA ASN A 35 17.46 -8.02 -14.36
C ASN A 35 16.46 -7.24 -13.51
N PHE A 36 15.96 -7.90 -12.45
CA PHE A 36 15.12 -7.27 -11.45
C PHE A 36 15.28 -7.91 -10.07
N TYR A 37 15.00 -7.12 -9.03
CA TYR A 37 15.00 -7.61 -7.66
C TYR A 37 13.66 -8.27 -7.32
N ARG A 38 13.65 -9.61 -7.25
CA ARG A 38 12.43 -10.42 -6.98
C ARG A 38 11.62 -9.94 -5.77
N LYS A 39 12.30 -9.59 -4.67
CA LYS A 39 11.62 -9.09 -3.46
C LYS A 39 10.96 -7.73 -3.68
N ALA A 40 11.64 -6.83 -4.41
CA ALA A 40 11.13 -5.51 -4.73
C ALA A 40 9.92 -5.59 -5.68
N ALA A 41 9.97 -6.48 -6.66
CA ALA A 41 8.87 -6.77 -7.57
C ALA A 41 7.58 -7.17 -6.85
N ALA A 42 7.65 -7.90 -5.73
CA ALA A 42 6.47 -8.25 -4.95
C ALA A 42 6.03 -7.13 -3.99
N LEU A 43 6.97 -6.45 -3.33
CA LEU A 43 6.67 -5.53 -2.22
C LEU A 43 6.31 -4.11 -2.67
N LEU A 44 6.93 -3.57 -3.72
CA LEU A 44 6.72 -2.19 -4.13
C LEU A 44 5.30 -1.89 -4.62
N PRO A 45 4.62 -2.78 -5.37
CA PRO A 45 3.22 -2.61 -5.71
C PRO A 45 2.30 -2.62 -4.48
N VAL A 46 2.61 -3.46 -3.47
CA VAL A 46 1.88 -3.49 -2.19
C VAL A 46 1.97 -2.13 -1.50
N VAL A 47 3.17 -1.54 -1.46
CA VAL A 47 3.42 -0.22 -0.88
C VAL A 47 2.64 0.86 -1.64
N ALA A 48 2.62 0.80 -2.98
CA ALA A 48 1.87 1.73 -3.80
C ALA A 48 0.36 1.68 -3.50
N VAL A 49 -0.21 0.48 -3.44
CA VAL A 49 -1.64 0.27 -3.12
C VAL A 49 -1.96 0.69 -1.69
N ALA A 50 -1.09 0.41 -0.72
CA ALA A 50 -1.26 0.88 0.66
C ALA A 50 -1.23 2.42 0.74
N GLY A 51 -0.33 3.07 0.00
CA GLY A 51 -0.27 4.52 -0.14
C GLY A 51 -1.56 5.10 -0.71
N LEU A 52 -2.08 4.50 -1.78
CA LEU A 52 -3.38 4.85 -2.35
C LEU A 52 -4.52 4.71 -1.33
N GLY A 53 -4.48 3.64 -0.53
CA GLY A 53 -5.41 3.40 0.57
C GLY A 53 -5.41 4.51 1.60
N MET A 54 -4.23 4.93 2.07
CA MET A 54 -4.09 6.05 3.01
C MET A 54 -4.56 7.38 2.41
N LEU A 55 -4.32 7.59 1.11
CA LEU A 55 -4.71 8.80 0.40
C LEU A 55 -6.24 8.92 0.25
N LEU A 56 -6.90 7.83 -0.16
CA LEU A 56 -8.33 7.83 -0.45
C LEU A 56 -9.19 7.57 0.79
N PHE A 57 -8.73 6.71 1.70
CA PHE A 57 -9.50 6.23 2.84
C PHE A 57 -8.74 6.43 4.17
N PRO A 58 -8.46 7.68 4.58
CA PRO A 58 -7.81 7.92 5.87
C PRO A 58 -8.66 7.37 7.02
N ILE A 59 -8.00 6.76 8.00
CA ILE A 59 -8.65 6.19 9.18
C ILE A 59 -9.05 7.33 10.10
N ASP A 60 -10.32 7.35 10.48
CA ASP A 60 -10.87 8.28 11.44
C ASP A 60 -10.58 7.80 12.87
N MET A 61 -9.55 8.38 13.50
CA MET A 61 -9.11 7.99 14.83
C MET A 61 -10.10 8.39 15.92
N GLU A 62 -10.85 9.48 15.72
CA GLU A 62 -11.89 9.91 16.68
C GLU A 62 -13.04 8.90 16.71
N ARG A 63 -13.51 8.51 15.51
CA ARG A 63 -14.52 7.45 15.39
C ARG A 63 -14.04 6.12 15.95
N LEU A 64 -12.78 5.76 15.69
CA LEU A 64 -12.17 4.53 16.21
C LEU A 64 -12.15 4.52 17.75
N ARG A 65 -11.73 5.63 18.36
CA ARG A 65 -11.71 5.78 19.83
C ARG A 65 -13.13 5.73 20.41
N ALA A 66 -14.11 6.34 19.75
CA ALA A 66 -15.50 6.32 20.19
C ALA A 66 -16.14 4.92 20.10
N GLU A 67 -15.90 4.18 19.02
CA GLU A 67 -16.53 2.86 18.79
C GLU A 67 -15.83 1.72 19.55
N HIS A 68 -14.52 1.82 19.77
CA HIS A 68 -13.71 0.71 20.29
C HIS A 68 -12.88 1.04 21.53
N GLY A 69 -12.87 2.29 22.00
CA GLY A 69 -12.11 2.71 23.18
C GLY A 69 -10.59 2.59 23.03
N VAL A 70 -10.09 2.44 21.80
CA VAL A 70 -8.66 2.28 21.50
C VAL A 70 -8.14 3.43 20.67
N ASP A 71 -6.91 3.85 20.95
CA ASP A 71 -6.25 4.94 20.22
C ASP A 71 -5.70 4.51 18.85
N ARG A 72 -5.62 3.20 18.60
CA ARG A 72 -5.03 2.63 17.38
C ARG A 72 -5.73 1.33 16.97
N PRO A 73 -5.85 1.04 15.66
CA PRO A 73 -6.37 -0.25 15.21
C PRO A 73 -5.40 -1.39 15.60
N GLN A 74 -5.79 -2.20 16.59
CA GLN A 74 -5.01 -3.36 17.04
C GLN A 74 -5.50 -4.68 16.43
N LYS A 75 -6.78 -4.73 16.03
CA LYS A 75 -7.43 -5.93 15.49
C LYS A 75 -7.94 -5.65 14.09
N LEU A 76 -8.00 -6.67 13.24
CA LEU A 76 -8.62 -6.57 11.90
C LEU A 76 -10.08 -6.09 11.97
N ALA A 77 -10.78 -6.38 13.06
CA ALA A 77 -12.14 -5.90 13.29
C ALA A 77 -12.25 -4.36 13.33
N HIS A 78 -11.20 -3.68 13.81
CA HIS A 78 -11.17 -2.22 13.97
C HIS A 78 -10.99 -1.47 12.64
N TYR A 79 -10.54 -2.16 11.59
CA TYR A 79 -10.31 -1.53 10.29
C TYR A 79 -11.62 -1.38 9.52
N PRO A 80 -11.82 -0.23 8.85
CA PRO A 80 -12.93 -0.04 7.92
C PRO A 80 -12.94 -1.13 6.83
N ARG A 81 -14.13 -1.45 6.30
CA ARG A 81 -14.27 -2.46 5.23
C ARG A 81 -13.36 -2.16 4.02
N ALA A 82 -13.22 -0.88 3.66
CA ALA A 82 -12.33 -0.44 2.58
C ALA A 82 -10.88 -0.91 2.79
N TRP A 83 -10.36 -0.84 4.01
CA TRP A 83 -8.99 -1.28 4.33
C TRP A 83 -8.81 -2.79 4.23
N LYS A 84 -9.84 -3.58 4.53
CA LYS A 84 -9.82 -5.04 4.35
C LYS A 84 -9.76 -5.41 2.87
N VAL A 85 -10.55 -4.73 2.04
CA VAL A 85 -10.52 -4.91 0.58
C VAL A 85 -9.17 -4.49 0.01
N LEU A 86 -8.66 -3.32 0.42
CA LEU A 86 -7.35 -2.82 0.00
C LEU A 86 -6.22 -3.78 0.35
N PHE A 87 -6.29 -4.44 1.51
CA PHE A 87 -5.29 -5.44 1.89
C PHE A 87 -5.24 -6.60 0.88
N VAL A 88 -6.41 -7.12 0.48
CA VAL A 88 -6.49 -8.17 -0.54
C VAL A 88 -5.98 -7.66 -1.89
N VAL A 89 -6.39 -6.46 -2.30
CA VAL A 89 -5.94 -5.83 -3.55
C VAL A 89 -4.42 -5.62 -3.55
N ALA A 90 -3.83 -5.22 -2.42
CA ALA A 90 -2.41 -5.01 -2.30
C ALA A 90 -1.63 -6.33 -2.47
N ILE A 91 -2.09 -7.41 -1.83
CA ILE A 91 -1.50 -8.75 -2.02
C ILE A 91 -1.59 -9.18 -3.49
N LEU A 92 -2.76 -9.04 -4.11
CA LEU A 92 -2.95 -9.39 -5.51
C LEU A 92 -2.07 -8.55 -6.44
N ALA A 93 -1.91 -7.26 -6.17
CA ALA A 93 -1.03 -6.39 -6.94
C ALA A 93 0.45 -6.81 -6.81
N GLY A 94 0.90 -7.14 -5.61
CA GLY A 94 2.27 -7.63 -5.39
C GLY A 94 2.55 -8.96 -6.07
N LEU A 95 1.66 -9.95 -5.88
CA LEU A 95 1.78 -11.27 -6.52
C LEU A 95 1.66 -11.17 -8.04
N GLY A 96 0.67 -10.43 -8.54
CA GLY A 96 0.44 -10.23 -9.96
C GLY A 96 1.62 -9.55 -10.63
N ASN A 97 2.20 -8.51 -10.00
CA ASN A 97 3.39 -7.86 -10.53
C ASN A 97 4.60 -8.80 -10.54
N TRP A 98 4.82 -9.56 -9.46
CA TRP A 98 5.92 -10.52 -9.40
C TRP A 98 5.82 -11.60 -10.49
N LEU A 99 4.62 -12.15 -10.71
CA LEU A 99 4.37 -13.15 -11.76
C LEU A 99 4.54 -12.57 -13.16
N ALA A 100 4.15 -11.32 -13.37
CA ALA A 100 4.23 -10.65 -14.67
C ALA A 100 5.68 -10.30 -15.03
N ILE A 101 6.43 -9.71 -14.09
CA ILE A 101 7.81 -9.29 -14.34
C ILE A 101 8.78 -10.49 -14.39
N SER A 102 8.43 -11.63 -13.80
CA SER A 102 9.25 -12.85 -13.90
C SER A 102 9.21 -13.53 -15.27
N GLN A 103 8.38 -13.05 -16.20
CA GLN A 103 8.34 -13.54 -17.59
C GLN A 103 9.33 -12.81 -18.51
N TRP A 104 10.02 -11.80 -17.98
CA TRP A 104 10.99 -10.96 -18.69
C TRP A 104 12.40 -11.23 -18.14
#